data_AF-A0A2N2W5D3-F1
#
_entry.id   AF-A0A2N2W5D3-F1
#
_cell.length_a   1.000
_cell.length_b   1.000
_cell.length_c   1.000
_cell.angle_alpha   90.00
_cell.angle_beta   90.00
_cell.angle_gamma   90.00
#
_symmetry.space_group_name_H-M   'P 1'
#
loop_
_entity.id
_entity.type
_entity.pdbx_description
1 polymer ?
#
loop_
_entity_poly.entity_id
_entity_poly.type
_entity_poly.pdbx_seq_one_letter_code
_entity_poly.pdbx_strand_id
1 'polypeptide(L)'
;MFAQNDIECVIEGTSSYADTPDVYDYMQNNTDVPSQEPLVLNVYFWQIKAPDGSYGGINFTEDQLLACIANLNIFYNSHQIYFKYRGYQSVTSPSDNPLWQYEWIDTDEDNIPDAWVCVEYPGQFDPNGYGNIGRCWDLSHFFGWANSNGYRHTDAINIYVPYGSEFGGAAAGVISNSTILKYAKLVTPSATHEIGHNIGLYHTRAKGNGNSNQEHDTRDEFLPNGELNLEFNARTADDNVMDTAANTTFRYVDANGQSIYPYIDENCKYIPNLIEKDEINHPYTHITNLDVINTMGDAYECLTNYLSPGQVYRMRDKIQNAPPLSNTLTEVASLYEPYKGSYPLYYPHPQPWVYPLFQPGFNYRFVECQCDCDDIDTGGGPVPYEYTNFNSTNTSILTIDKNEPNYSLITHPNHTAIRILEFNISDYAVPRRCYDNWYSPPIIGGSIIKFNDNVFNANVTITPQDANSINNSNLINELQPGLYNIIKTDSNGNNQETVIFKENE
;
A
#
# COMPACT_ATOMS: atom_id res chain seq x y z
N MET A 1 33.61 1.26 -1.89
CA MET A 1 33.15 2.17 -2.96
C MET A 1 32.51 1.28 -4.01
N PHE A 2 31.20 1.03 -3.89
CA PHE A 2 30.33 0.53 -4.95
C PHE A 2 28.96 1.14 -4.66
N ALA A 3 28.69 2.29 -5.29
CA ALA A 3 27.36 2.85 -5.39
C ALA A 3 26.79 2.33 -6.71
N GLN A 4 26.53 1.03 -6.76
CA GLN A 4 25.69 0.50 -7.81
C GLN A 4 24.26 0.81 -7.36
N ASN A 5 23.60 1.69 -8.10
CA ASN A 5 22.24 2.15 -7.83
C ASN A 5 21.22 1.04 -8.13
N ASP A 6 21.51 -0.22 -7.79
CA ASP A 6 20.88 -1.40 -8.36
C ASP A 6 19.37 -1.38 -8.16
N ILE A 7 18.68 -1.08 -9.27
CA ILE A 7 17.24 -1.26 -9.47
C ILE A 7 16.95 -2.73 -9.82
N GLU A 8 17.98 -3.54 -10.09
CA GLU A 8 17.86 -4.91 -10.57
C GLU A 8 16.97 -5.78 -9.66
N CYS A 9 16.01 -6.45 -10.27
CA CYS A 9 15.02 -7.34 -9.63
C CYS A 9 15.49 -8.79 -9.70
N VAL A 10 15.13 -9.57 -8.68
CA VAL A 10 15.39 -11.01 -8.59
C VAL A 10 14.11 -11.76 -8.24
N ILE A 11 13.74 -12.78 -9.01
CA ILE A 11 12.64 -13.70 -8.67
C ILE A 11 13.24 -14.99 -8.09
N GLU A 12 12.82 -15.41 -6.90
CA GLU A 12 13.36 -16.63 -6.25
C GLU A 12 12.97 -17.92 -7.02
N GLY A 13 11.77 -17.96 -7.61
CA GLY A 13 11.30 -19.11 -8.38
C GLY A 13 10.05 -18.84 -9.21
N THR A 14 9.76 -19.73 -10.15
CA THR A 14 8.46 -19.79 -10.82
C THR A 14 7.40 -20.32 -9.85
N SER A 15 6.15 -19.86 -10.00
CA SER A 15 5.02 -20.28 -9.17
C SER A 15 4.94 -21.81 -9.01
N SER A 16 4.76 -22.30 -7.78
CA SER A 16 4.41 -23.71 -7.52
C SER A 16 2.95 -24.04 -7.85
N TYR A 17 2.11 -23.02 -8.04
CA TYR A 17 0.76 -23.16 -8.60
C TYR A 17 0.86 -23.28 -10.11
N ALA A 18 0.04 -24.17 -10.68
CA ALA A 18 -0.08 -24.31 -12.12
C ALA A 18 -0.49 -22.96 -12.73
N ASP A 19 0.49 -22.24 -13.24
CA ASP A 19 0.29 -21.01 -13.98
C ASP A 19 -0.10 -21.39 -15.41
N THR A 20 -1.34 -21.85 -15.55
CA THR A 20 -1.96 -22.08 -16.85
C THR A 20 -2.48 -20.75 -17.37
N PRO A 21 -1.97 -20.27 -18.50
CA PRO A 21 -2.53 -19.11 -19.18
C PRO A 21 -4.00 -19.35 -19.54
N ASP A 22 -4.86 -18.36 -19.32
CA ASP A 22 -6.30 -18.40 -19.65
C ASP A 22 -6.63 -17.39 -20.76
N VAL A 23 -7.82 -17.51 -21.34
CA VAL A 23 -8.34 -16.68 -22.44
C VAL A 23 -8.22 -15.17 -22.16
N TYR A 24 -8.25 -14.77 -20.88
CA TYR A 24 -8.13 -13.38 -20.45
C TYR A 24 -6.70 -12.83 -20.48
N ASP A 25 -5.67 -13.68 -20.41
CA ASP A 25 -4.26 -13.28 -20.60
C ASP A 25 -4.00 -12.78 -22.04
N TYR A 26 -4.97 -12.96 -22.94
CA TYR A 26 -4.88 -12.71 -24.37
C TYR A 26 -5.72 -11.51 -24.83
N MET A 27 -6.36 -10.79 -23.90
CA MET A 27 -7.18 -9.63 -24.24
C MET A 27 -6.32 -8.39 -24.53
N GLN A 28 -6.37 -7.90 -25.78
CA GLN A 28 -5.61 -6.73 -26.24
C GLN A 28 -6.34 -5.39 -26.04
N ASN A 29 -7.60 -5.41 -25.57
CA ASN A 29 -8.44 -4.21 -25.45
C ASN A 29 -8.75 -3.86 -23.99
N ASN A 30 -8.37 -2.65 -23.60
CA ASN A 30 -8.50 -2.11 -22.23
C ASN A 30 -9.87 -1.48 -21.94
N THR A 31 -10.88 -1.67 -22.80
CA THR A 31 -12.14 -0.92 -22.74
C THR A 31 -13.00 -1.25 -21.51
N ASP A 32 -12.75 -2.39 -20.86
CA ASP A 32 -13.62 -2.91 -19.81
C ASP A 32 -13.00 -2.80 -18.41
N VAL A 33 -11.68 -2.56 -18.28
CA VAL A 33 -11.03 -2.50 -16.95
C VAL A 33 -11.60 -1.40 -16.05
N PRO A 34 -11.86 -0.16 -16.52
CA PRO A 34 -12.44 0.89 -15.67
C PRO A 34 -13.86 0.60 -15.18
N SER A 35 -14.57 -0.37 -15.76
CA SER A 35 -15.92 -0.79 -15.35
C SER A 35 -15.94 -2.08 -14.53
N GLN A 36 -14.78 -2.68 -14.24
CA GLN A 36 -14.67 -3.85 -13.38
C GLN A 36 -14.61 -3.48 -11.90
N GLU A 37 -15.14 -4.37 -11.06
CA GLU A 37 -15.16 -4.21 -9.60
C GLU A 37 -13.75 -3.93 -9.04
N PRO A 38 -13.60 -2.98 -8.10
CA PRO A 38 -12.36 -2.73 -7.40
C PRO A 38 -11.83 -3.98 -6.68
N LEU A 39 -10.54 -4.25 -6.84
CA LEU A 39 -9.83 -5.27 -6.06
C LEU A 39 -9.01 -4.56 -4.98
N VAL A 40 -9.25 -4.85 -3.70
CA VAL A 40 -8.49 -4.25 -2.61
C VAL A 40 -7.64 -5.32 -1.93
N LEU A 41 -6.33 -5.12 -1.93
CA LEU A 41 -5.34 -6.03 -1.36
C LEU A 41 -4.82 -5.46 -0.05
N ASN A 42 -4.88 -6.24 1.02
CA ASN A 42 -4.21 -5.90 2.27
C ASN A 42 -2.69 -5.95 2.09
N VAL A 43 -1.98 -4.98 2.66
CA VAL A 43 -0.52 -4.92 2.68
C VAL A 43 -0.02 -4.77 4.11
N TYR A 44 0.97 -5.59 4.47
CA TYR A 44 1.64 -5.56 5.76
C TYR A 44 3.16 -5.50 5.59
N PHE A 45 3.82 -4.65 6.37
CA PHE A 45 5.26 -4.46 6.27
C PHE A 45 6.02 -5.13 7.42
N TRP A 46 7.14 -5.75 7.10
CA TRP A 46 8.07 -6.36 8.05
C TRP A 46 9.42 -5.69 7.96
N GLN A 47 9.79 -4.88 8.94
CA GLN A 47 11.09 -4.24 8.98
C GLN A 47 12.14 -5.24 9.47
N ILE A 48 13.20 -5.44 8.70
CA ILE A 48 14.22 -6.44 9.02
C ILE A 48 15.42 -5.77 9.68
N LYS A 49 15.67 -6.11 10.95
CA LYS A 49 16.85 -5.67 11.71
C LYS A 49 17.98 -6.67 11.54
N ALA A 50 19.21 -6.18 11.62
CA ALA A 50 20.38 -7.02 11.81
C ALA A 50 20.30 -7.79 13.15
N PRO A 51 21.10 -8.84 13.35
CA PRO A 51 21.14 -9.61 14.60
C PRO A 51 21.43 -8.77 15.85
N ASP A 52 22.12 -7.64 15.70
CA ASP A 52 22.39 -6.69 16.78
C ASP A 52 21.19 -5.78 17.12
N GLY A 53 20.06 -5.93 16.40
CA GLY A 53 18.85 -5.13 16.54
C GLY A 53 18.88 -3.79 15.81
N SER A 54 19.96 -3.48 15.08
CA SER A 54 20.11 -2.25 14.31
C SER A 54 19.51 -2.34 12.90
N TYR A 55 19.40 -1.17 12.25
CA TYR A 55 19.07 -1.07 10.82
C TYR A 55 20.28 -0.60 10.00
N GLY A 56 21.51 -1.00 10.35
CA GLY A 56 22.69 -0.60 9.57
C GLY A 56 22.87 0.92 9.41
N GLY A 57 22.39 1.71 10.38
CA GLY A 57 22.49 3.16 10.40
C GLY A 57 21.35 3.94 9.71
N ILE A 58 20.34 3.27 9.12
CA ILE A 58 19.17 3.97 8.58
C ILE A 58 18.16 4.30 9.69
N ASN A 59 17.43 5.42 9.52
CA ASN A 59 16.29 5.75 10.36
C ASN A 59 15.00 5.33 9.66
N PHE A 60 14.39 4.25 10.14
CA PHE A 60 13.15 3.73 9.59
C PHE A 60 11.95 4.55 10.10
N THR A 61 11.07 5.00 9.20
CA THR A 61 9.82 5.69 9.57
C THR A 61 8.58 5.02 8.98
N GLU A 62 7.44 5.16 9.66
CA GLU A 62 6.13 4.73 9.14
C GLU A 62 5.75 5.52 7.87
N ASP A 63 6.16 6.80 7.79
CA ASP A 63 5.94 7.65 6.62
C ASP A 63 6.56 7.06 5.35
N GLN A 64 7.74 6.43 5.41
CA GLN A 64 8.33 5.79 4.23
C GLN A 64 7.49 4.61 3.73
N LEU A 65 6.85 3.87 4.64
CA LEU A 65 5.93 2.77 4.28
C LEU A 65 4.63 3.30 3.69
N LEU A 66 4.09 4.37 4.28
CA LEU A 66 2.90 5.05 3.76
C LEU A 66 3.18 5.65 2.37
N ALA A 67 4.39 6.18 2.12
CA ALA A 67 4.80 6.64 0.80
C ALA A 67 4.87 5.50 -0.22
N CYS A 68 5.32 4.31 0.18
CA CYS A 68 5.24 3.10 -0.65
C CYS A 68 3.78 2.79 -1.01
N ILE A 69 2.88 2.76 -0.03
CA ILE A 69 1.43 2.53 -0.26
C ILE A 69 0.83 3.60 -1.17
N ALA A 70 1.23 4.86 -1.01
CA ALA A 70 0.81 5.94 -1.88
C ALA A 70 1.23 5.67 -3.32
N ASN A 71 2.51 5.33 -3.54
CA ASN A 71 3.06 5.04 -4.87
C ASN A 71 2.35 3.86 -5.53
N LEU A 72 2.08 2.78 -4.78
CA LEU A 72 1.34 1.61 -5.28
C LEU A 72 -0.10 2.00 -5.69
N ASN A 73 -0.84 2.70 -4.83
CA ASN A 73 -2.20 3.13 -5.16
C ASN A 73 -2.22 4.12 -6.36
N ILE A 74 -1.32 5.11 -6.39
CA ILE A 74 -1.24 6.08 -7.50
C ILE A 74 -1.07 5.37 -8.85
N PHE A 75 -0.30 4.29 -8.89
CA PHE A 75 -0.07 3.49 -10.08
C PHE A 75 -1.25 2.56 -10.41
N TYR A 76 -1.57 1.65 -9.48
CA TYR A 76 -2.49 0.55 -9.74
C TYR A 76 -3.97 0.92 -9.70
N ASN A 77 -4.36 2.05 -9.10
CA ASN A 77 -5.77 2.46 -9.05
C ASN A 77 -6.35 2.70 -10.46
N SER A 78 -5.50 3.08 -11.42
CA SER A 78 -5.88 3.19 -12.84
C SER A 78 -6.32 1.85 -13.46
N HIS A 79 -6.01 0.74 -12.79
CA HIS A 79 -6.34 -0.64 -13.13
C HIS A 79 -7.38 -1.26 -12.19
N GLN A 80 -8.06 -0.43 -11.38
CA GLN A 80 -9.03 -0.86 -10.36
C GLN A 80 -8.43 -1.87 -9.36
N ILE A 81 -7.12 -1.76 -9.08
CA ILE A 81 -6.40 -2.52 -8.05
C ILE A 81 -5.91 -1.51 -6.99
N TYR A 82 -6.25 -1.77 -5.74
CA TYR A 82 -6.04 -0.88 -4.62
C TYR A 82 -5.32 -1.60 -3.48
N PHE A 83 -4.56 -0.87 -2.68
CA PHE A 83 -3.78 -1.43 -1.58
C PHE A 83 -4.19 -0.82 -0.25
N LYS A 84 -4.68 -1.64 0.68
CA LYS A 84 -5.03 -1.25 2.04
C LYS A 84 -3.83 -1.45 2.97
N TYR A 85 -3.35 -0.38 3.58
CA TYR A 85 -2.31 -0.47 4.61
C TYR A 85 -2.87 -1.10 5.89
N ARG A 86 -2.24 -2.18 6.37
CA ARG A 86 -2.61 -2.90 7.60
C ARG A 86 -1.63 -2.74 8.75
N GLY A 87 -0.57 -1.95 8.55
CA GLY A 87 0.44 -1.68 9.57
C GLY A 87 1.78 -2.32 9.26
N TYR A 88 2.61 -2.39 10.29
CA TYR A 88 3.96 -2.93 10.21
C TYR A 88 4.44 -3.49 11.55
N GLN A 89 5.44 -4.36 11.49
CA GLN A 89 6.20 -4.84 12.65
C GLN A 89 7.69 -4.90 12.32
N SER A 90 8.53 -4.95 13.34
CA SER A 90 9.97 -5.17 13.18
C SER A 90 10.36 -6.56 13.67
N VAL A 91 11.25 -7.21 12.92
CA VAL A 91 11.80 -8.53 13.26
C VAL A 91 13.31 -8.47 13.29
N THR A 92 13.93 -9.24 14.19
CA THR A 92 15.40 -9.31 14.32
C THR A 92 15.88 -10.57 13.62
N SER A 93 16.85 -10.40 12.71
CA SER A 93 17.43 -11.51 11.96
C SER A 93 18.21 -12.48 12.87
N PRO A 94 18.33 -13.76 12.50
CA PRO A 94 19.13 -14.73 13.25
C PRO A 94 20.61 -14.35 13.25
N SER A 95 21.30 -14.58 14.37
CA SER A 95 22.75 -14.32 14.51
C SER A 95 23.63 -15.41 13.92
N ASP A 96 23.04 -16.51 13.45
CA ASP A 96 23.70 -17.73 12.99
C ASP A 96 23.53 -17.97 11.49
N ASN A 97 23.12 -16.94 10.73
CA ASN A 97 23.11 -16.98 9.27
C ASN A 97 24.56 -17.19 8.76
N PRO A 98 24.86 -18.22 7.94
CA PRO A 98 26.17 -18.43 7.36
C PRO A 98 26.56 -17.23 6.47
N LEU A 99 27.84 -16.86 6.50
CA LEU A 99 28.35 -15.79 5.63
C LEU A 99 28.59 -16.32 4.21
N TRP A 100 27.86 -15.76 3.26
CA TRP A 100 28.07 -15.94 1.82
C TRP A 100 28.36 -14.59 1.17
N GLN A 101 29.31 -14.54 0.25
CA GLN A 101 29.63 -13.31 -0.49
C GLN A 101 29.66 -13.58 -2.00
N TYR A 102 29.16 -12.61 -2.77
CA TYR A 102 29.23 -12.64 -4.22
C TYR A 102 30.53 -12.00 -4.70
N GLU A 103 31.45 -12.81 -5.22
CA GLU A 103 32.82 -12.39 -5.50
C GLU A 103 33.21 -12.67 -6.94
N TRP A 104 33.98 -11.75 -7.52
CA TRP A 104 34.61 -11.90 -8.84
C TRP A 104 35.89 -12.70 -8.67
N ILE A 105 35.85 -13.99 -9.02
CA ILE A 105 36.96 -14.91 -8.85
C ILE A 105 37.47 -15.41 -10.21
N ASP A 106 38.70 -15.90 -10.18
CA ASP A 106 39.33 -16.62 -11.28
C ASP A 106 38.92 -18.10 -11.20
N THR A 107 38.12 -18.54 -12.17
CA THR A 107 37.58 -19.91 -12.20
C THR A 107 38.43 -20.89 -13.02
N ASP A 108 39.35 -20.41 -13.86
CA ASP A 108 40.20 -21.23 -14.71
C ASP A 108 41.70 -21.21 -14.33
N GLU A 109 42.03 -20.54 -13.23
CA GLU A 109 43.35 -20.40 -12.62
C GLU A 109 44.37 -19.64 -13.51
N ASP A 110 43.90 -18.81 -14.44
CA ASP A 110 44.77 -18.00 -15.32
C ASP A 110 45.29 -16.69 -14.67
N ASN A 111 44.89 -16.42 -13.43
CA ASN A 111 45.06 -15.20 -12.63
C ASN A 111 44.27 -13.98 -13.13
N ILE A 112 43.24 -14.19 -13.93
CA ILE A 112 42.32 -13.18 -14.42
C ILE A 112 40.92 -13.58 -13.94
N PRO A 113 40.38 -12.88 -12.92
CA PRO A 113 39.01 -13.10 -12.51
C PRO A 113 38.04 -12.99 -13.69
N ASP A 114 37.25 -14.03 -13.89
CA ASP A 114 36.44 -14.26 -15.10
C ASP A 114 34.98 -14.65 -14.81
N ALA A 115 34.64 -14.96 -13.55
CA ALA A 115 33.28 -15.24 -13.15
C ALA A 115 32.91 -14.71 -11.76
N TRP A 116 31.66 -14.27 -11.63
CA TRP A 116 31.07 -13.97 -10.33
C TRP A 116 30.51 -15.26 -9.73
N VAL A 117 30.90 -15.59 -8.49
CA VAL A 117 30.40 -16.77 -7.79
C VAL A 117 30.02 -16.47 -6.35
N CYS A 118 29.16 -17.31 -5.79
CA CYS A 118 28.83 -17.29 -4.37
C CYS A 118 29.86 -18.10 -3.58
N VAL A 119 30.62 -17.42 -2.73
CA VAL A 119 31.65 -18.00 -1.86
C VAL A 119 31.11 -18.13 -0.45
N GLU A 120 31.07 -19.36 0.08
CA GLU A 120 30.81 -19.63 1.49
C GLU A 120 32.07 -19.37 2.32
N TYR A 121 31.91 -18.78 3.50
CA TYR A 121 32.97 -18.64 4.51
C TYR A 121 32.69 -19.53 5.72
N PRO A 122 33.10 -20.82 5.70
CA PRO A 122 32.74 -21.78 6.74
C PRO A 122 33.15 -21.32 8.14
N GLY A 123 32.22 -21.42 9.09
CA GLY A 123 32.43 -21.03 10.48
C GLY A 123 32.34 -19.52 10.74
N GLN A 124 32.00 -18.73 9.73
CA GLN A 124 31.67 -17.31 9.87
C GLN A 124 30.17 -17.10 9.71
N PHE A 125 29.63 -16.18 10.51
CA PHE A 125 28.23 -15.78 10.43
C PHE A 125 28.14 -14.35 9.89
N ASP A 126 27.12 -14.09 9.08
CA ASP A 126 26.88 -12.76 8.55
C ASP A 126 26.45 -11.81 9.69
N PRO A 127 27.26 -10.78 9.99
CA PRO A 127 26.91 -9.82 11.05
C PRO A 127 25.66 -8.99 10.73
N ASN A 128 25.23 -8.95 9.47
CA ASN A 128 24.01 -8.23 9.05
C ASN A 128 22.77 -9.12 9.08
N GLY A 129 22.94 -10.44 9.04
CA GLY A 129 21.85 -11.39 8.77
C GLY A 129 20.95 -10.90 7.63
N TYR A 130 19.65 -11.09 7.76
CA TYR A 130 18.68 -10.60 6.76
C TYR A 130 18.44 -9.08 6.79
N GLY A 131 19.17 -8.32 7.62
CA GLY A 131 19.14 -6.85 7.57
C GLY A 131 19.79 -6.29 6.30
N ASN A 132 20.73 -7.03 5.70
CA ASN A 132 21.33 -6.73 4.40
C ASN A 132 21.37 -8.01 3.54
N ILE A 133 20.40 -8.16 2.63
CA ILE A 133 20.20 -9.43 1.92
C ILE A 133 21.05 -9.50 0.63
N GLY A 134 21.92 -10.50 0.53
CA GLY A 134 22.69 -10.80 -0.67
C GLY A 134 21.97 -11.69 -1.70
N ARG A 135 22.51 -11.77 -2.92
CA ARG A 135 21.98 -12.59 -4.03
C ARG A 135 22.26 -14.10 -3.89
N CYS A 136 23.12 -14.47 -2.96
CA CYS A 136 23.58 -15.85 -2.78
C CYS A 136 22.57 -16.67 -1.96
N TRP A 137 23.03 -17.25 -0.84
CA TRP A 137 22.23 -18.15 -0.01
C TRP A 137 21.01 -17.46 0.62
N ASP A 138 21.09 -16.16 0.84
CA ASP A 138 20.15 -15.43 1.68
C ASP A 138 18.71 -15.41 1.15
N LEU A 139 18.51 -15.30 -0.17
CA LEU A 139 17.20 -15.04 -0.76
C LEU A 139 16.18 -16.14 -0.44
N SER A 140 16.51 -17.40 -0.77
CA SER A 140 15.59 -18.52 -0.57
C SER A 140 15.45 -18.93 0.88
N HIS A 141 16.53 -18.79 1.65
CA HIS A 141 16.52 -19.07 3.08
C HIS A 141 15.74 -18.02 3.85
N PHE A 142 15.73 -16.76 3.39
CA PHE A 142 14.97 -15.69 3.99
C PHE A 142 13.47 -15.98 3.99
N PHE A 143 12.88 -16.29 2.83
CA PHE A 143 11.43 -16.55 2.76
C PHE A 143 11.05 -17.81 3.55
N GLY A 144 11.90 -18.85 3.52
CA GLY A 144 11.75 -20.03 4.37
C GLY A 144 11.80 -19.69 5.87
N TRP A 145 12.74 -18.84 6.28
CA TRP A 145 12.88 -18.36 7.66
C TRP A 145 11.66 -17.54 8.11
N ALA A 146 11.26 -16.55 7.32
CA ALA A 146 10.13 -15.67 7.63
C ALA A 146 8.83 -16.49 7.82
N ASN A 147 8.58 -17.43 6.91
CA ASN A 147 7.41 -18.31 6.99
C ASN A 147 7.48 -19.25 8.21
N SER A 148 8.64 -19.84 8.49
CA SER A 148 8.80 -20.80 9.61
C SER A 148 8.67 -20.15 10.99
N ASN A 149 8.94 -18.84 11.09
CA ASN A 149 8.86 -18.08 12.34
C ASN A 149 7.57 -17.27 12.50
N GLY A 150 6.60 -17.44 11.59
CA GLY A 150 5.31 -16.76 11.68
C GLY A 150 5.36 -15.28 11.30
N TYR A 151 6.40 -14.82 10.61
CA TYR A 151 6.52 -13.45 10.10
C TYR A 151 5.82 -13.31 8.75
N ARG A 152 4.58 -13.80 8.66
CA ARG A 152 3.80 -13.79 7.43
C ARG A 152 2.31 -13.76 7.76
N HIS A 153 1.62 -12.77 7.21
CA HIS A 153 0.17 -12.70 7.18
C HIS A 153 -0.35 -13.43 5.94
N THR A 154 -1.24 -14.40 6.11
CA THR A 154 -1.87 -15.12 4.98
C THR A 154 -2.92 -14.28 4.27
N ASP A 155 -3.41 -13.24 4.95
CA ASP A 155 -4.46 -12.32 4.53
C ASP A 155 -3.92 -10.95 4.09
N ALA A 156 -2.61 -10.87 3.77
CA ALA A 156 -1.97 -9.68 3.23
C ALA A 156 -0.80 -10.02 2.31
N ILE A 157 -0.43 -9.08 1.44
CA ILE A 157 0.87 -9.02 0.79
C ILE A 157 1.89 -8.57 1.83
N ASN A 158 2.89 -9.42 2.07
CA ASN A 158 3.96 -9.21 3.04
C ASN A 158 5.15 -8.56 2.34
N ILE A 159 5.43 -7.31 2.70
CA ILE A 159 6.59 -6.59 2.19
C ILE A 159 7.67 -6.58 3.27
N TYR A 160 8.75 -7.31 3.04
CA TYR A 160 9.90 -7.35 3.92
C TYR A 160 10.90 -6.26 3.54
N VAL A 161 11.28 -5.43 4.51
CA VAL A 161 12.06 -4.22 4.28
C VAL A 161 13.40 -4.30 5.02
N PRO A 162 14.44 -4.84 4.37
CA PRO A 162 15.81 -4.75 4.89
C PRO A 162 16.37 -3.33 4.66
N TYR A 163 17.39 -2.97 5.44
CA TYR A 163 18.11 -1.70 5.24
C TYR A 163 19.07 -1.77 4.05
N GLY A 164 19.55 -2.98 3.74
CA GLY A 164 20.46 -3.26 2.64
C GLY A 164 19.99 -4.44 1.79
N SER A 165 20.40 -4.41 0.52
CA SER A 165 20.38 -5.56 -0.37
C SER A 165 21.22 -5.26 -1.61
N GLU A 166 21.65 -6.33 -2.28
CA GLU A 166 22.37 -6.32 -3.56
C GLU A 166 21.45 -6.15 -4.79
N PHE A 167 20.15 -6.04 -4.57
CA PHE A 167 19.10 -5.89 -5.58
C PHE A 167 18.07 -4.86 -5.12
N GLY A 168 17.25 -4.34 -6.05
CA GLY A 168 16.21 -3.37 -5.77
C GLY A 168 15.05 -3.96 -4.96
N GLY A 169 14.68 -5.18 -5.32
CA GLY A 169 13.68 -5.99 -4.66
C GLY A 169 13.72 -7.44 -5.15
N ALA A 170 12.94 -8.28 -4.49
CA ALA A 170 12.77 -9.66 -4.89
C ALA A 170 11.45 -10.27 -4.42
N ALA A 171 10.62 -10.71 -5.36
CA ALA A 171 9.46 -11.53 -5.04
C ALA A 171 9.86 -12.97 -4.68
N ALA A 172 9.18 -13.56 -3.69
CA ALA A 172 9.30 -15.00 -3.37
C ALA A 172 8.92 -15.91 -4.55
N GLY A 173 8.24 -15.33 -5.54
CA GLY A 173 7.87 -15.96 -6.80
C GLY A 173 6.74 -15.18 -7.44
N VAL A 174 6.45 -15.52 -8.69
CA VAL A 174 5.24 -15.04 -9.37
C VAL A 174 4.01 -15.68 -8.72
N ILE A 175 2.93 -14.90 -8.52
CA ILE A 175 1.74 -15.36 -7.79
C ILE A 175 2.09 -15.71 -6.33
N SER A 176 2.62 -14.73 -5.61
CA SER A 176 3.00 -14.86 -4.20
C SER A 176 2.56 -13.64 -3.40
N ASN A 177 2.31 -13.82 -2.11
CA ASN A 177 1.97 -12.72 -1.21
C ASN A 177 3.17 -12.23 -0.40
N SER A 178 4.38 -12.32 -0.95
CA SER A 178 5.62 -12.05 -0.22
C SER A 178 6.68 -11.47 -1.16
N THR A 179 7.27 -10.35 -0.76
CA THR A 179 8.35 -9.70 -1.50
C THR A 179 9.30 -8.99 -0.56
N ILE A 180 10.57 -8.93 -0.95
CA ILE A 180 11.60 -8.11 -0.32
C ILE A 180 11.68 -6.80 -1.09
N LEU A 181 11.62 -5.67 -0.40
CA LEU A 181 11.89 -4.36 -0.97
C LEU A 181 12.90 -3.63 -0.11
N LYS A 182 14.05 -3.28 -0.69
CA LYS A 182 15.06 -2.47 0.01
C LYS A 182 14.44 -1.16 0.46
N TYR A 183 14.76 -0.71 1.68
CA TYR A 183 14.22 0.54 2.24
C TYR A 183 14.32 1.74 1.26
N ALA A 184 15.48 1.90 0.62
CA ALA A 184 15.73 2.99 -0.34
C ALA A 184 14.94 2.89 -1.65
N LYS A 185 14.27 1.76 -1.91
CA LYS A 185 13.55 1.46 -3.16
C LYS A 185 12.03 1.44 -3.00
N LEU A 186 11.53 1.59 -1.78
CA LEU A 186 10.09 1.62 -1.43
C LEU A 186 9.27 2.65 -2.23
N VAL A 187 9.88 3.77 -2.64
CA VAL A 187 9.20 4.85 -3.37
C VAL A 187 9.70 5.00 -4.82
N THR A 188 10.26 3.92 -5.37
CA THR A 188 10.77 3.87 -6.74
C THR A 188 9.96 2.89 -7.58
N PRO A 189 10.10 2.87 -8.92
CA PRO A 189 9.48 1.86 -9.78
C PRO A 189 9.81 0.42 -9.39
N SER A 190 10.89 0.16 -8.62
CA SER A 190 11.14 -1.18 -8.06
C SER A 190 9.97 -1.69 -7.22
N ALA A 191 9.31 -0.82 -6.44
CA ALA A 191 8.18 -1.25 -5.62
C ALA A 191 6.98 -1.72 -6.47
N THR A 192 6.67 -1.00 -7.54
CA THR A 192 5.59 -1.40 -8.45
C THR A 192 5.98 -2.63 -9.27
N HIS A 193 7.24 -2.74 -9.69
CA HIS A 193 7.78 -3.92 -10.36
C HIS A 193 7.64 -5.20 -9.51
N GLU A 194 8.13 -5.18 -8.26
CA GLU A 194 8.06 -6.36 -7.39
C GLU A 194 6.61 -6.76 -7.07
N ILE A 195 5.74 -5.77 -6.84
CA ILE A 195 4.32 -6.04 -6.64
C ILE A 195 3.70 -6.64 -7.90
N GLY A 196 4.15 -6.23 -9.10
CA GLY A 196 3.79 -6.87 -10.37
C GLY A 196 4.09 -8.37 -10.38
N HIS A 197 5.27 -8.78 -9.90
CA HIS A 197 5.58 -10.20 -9.72
C HIS A 197 4.65 -10.89 -8.73
N ASN A 198 4.42 -10.28 -7.56
CA ASN A 198 3.49 -10.84 -6.58
C ASN A 198 2.13 -11.14 -7.21
N ILE A 199 1.59 -10.21 -8.00
CA ILE A 199 0.26 -10.31 -8.58
C ILE A 199 0.23 -10.95 -9.97
N GLY A 200 1.27 -11.67 -10.40
CA GLY A 200 1.19 -12.63 -11.50
C GLY A 200 1.96 -12.27 -12.77
N LEU A 201 2.75 -11.20 -12.77
CA LEU A 201 3.55 -10.81 -13.93
C LEU A 201 4.95 -11.41 -13.87
N TYR A 202 5.47 -11.83 -15.01
CA TYR A 202 6.89 -12.12 -15.17
C TYR A 202 7.60 -10.89 -15.73
N HIS A 203 8.93 -10.96 -15.79
CA HIS A 203 9.67 -10.02 -16.63
C HIS A 203 9.23 -10.18 -18.08
N THR A 204 9.09 -9.08 -18.82
CA THR A 204 8.65 -9.13 -20.24
C THR A 204 9.53 -10.00 -21.12
N ARG A 205 10.80 -10.16 -20.74
CA ARG A 205 11.81 -10.94 -21.46
C ARG A 205 11.88 -12.43 -21.09
N ALA A 206 11.34 -12.86 -19.94
CA ALA A 206 11.57 -14.23 -19.45
C ALA A 206 10.71 -14.59 -18.22
N LYS A 207 10.45 -15.90 -18.04
CA LYS A 207 9.82 -16.47 -16.81
C LYS A 207 10.72 -16.48 -15.57
N GLY A 208 12.02 -16.22 -15.74
CA GLY A 208 13.00 -16.28 -14.66
C GLY A 208 13.99 -15.13 -14.71
N ASN A 209 15.03 -15.22 -13.89
CA ASN A 209 16.14 -14.26 -13.90
C ASN A 209 17.09 -14.63 -15.03
N GLY A 210 16.95 -13.98 -16.19
CA GLY A 210 17.83 -14.22 -17.33
C GLY A 210 17.29 -13.63 -18.62
N ASN A 211 17.95 -13.98 -19.71
CA ASN A 211 17.52 -13.66 -21.07
C ASN A 211 16.69 -14.84 -21.61
N SER A 212 15.62 -14.56 -22.35
CA SER A 212 14.94 -15.62 -23.09
C SER A 212 15.75 -16.06 -24.31
N ASN A 213 15.69 -17.36 -24.59
CA ASN A 213 16.10 -17.96 -25.85
C ASN A 213 14.95 -18.79 -26.45
N GLN A 214 13.70 -18.47 -26.07
CA GLN A 214 12.50 -19.25 -26.37
C GLN A 214 11.38 -18.42 -27.00
N GLU A 215 11.47 -17.09 -27.01
CA GLU A 215 10.56 -16.25 -27.78
C GLU A 215 11.03 -16.13 -29.22
N HIS A 216 10.28 -16.72 -30.15
CA HIS A 216 10.43 -16.42 -31.56
C HIS A 216 9.83 -15.04 -31.87
N ASP A 217 10.24 -14.49 -33.00
CA ASP A 217 9.99 -13.14 -33.52
C ASP A 217 8.53 -12.63 -33.53
N THR A 218 7.53 -13.50 -33.37
CA THR A 218 6.13 -13.19 -33.68
C THR A 218 5.15 -13.49 -32.54
N ARG A 219 4.40 -12.45 -32.18
CA ARG A 219 3.23 -12.51 -31.28
C ARG A 219 1.91 -12.48 -32.06
N ASP A 220 1.96 -12.63 -33.37
CA ASP A 220 0.78 -12.69 -34.24
C ASP A 220 0.25 -14.13 -34.30
N GLU A 221 -0.92 -14.37 -33.71
CA GLU A 221 -1.55 -15.70 -33.74
C GLU A 221 -1.93 -16.15 -35.16
N PHE A 222 -2.23 -15.20 -36.05
CA PHE A 222 -2.63 -15.49 -37.42
C PHE A 222 -1.75 -14.75 -38.42
N LEU A 223 -1.32 -15.46 -39.46
CA LEU A 223 -0.65 -14.86 -40.61
C LEU A 223 -1.60 -13.91 -41.36
N PRO A 224 -1.11 -12.99 -42.21
CA PRO A 224 -1.97 -12.07 -42.98
C PRO A 224 -3.03 -12.75 -43.87
N ASN A 225 -2.85 -14.04 -44.17
CA ASN A 225 -3.79 -14.86 -44.94
C ASN A 225 -4.88 -15.54 -44.08
N GLY A 226 -4.85 -15.36 -42.75
CA GLY A 226 -5.80 -15.93 -41.79
C GLY A 226 -5.47 -17.34 -41.30
N GLU A 227 -4.36 -17.94 -41.74
CA GLU A 227 -3.90 -19.22 -41.22
C GLU A 227 -3.22 -19.04 -39.85
N LEU A 228 -3.28 -20.07 -38.99
CA LEU A 228 -2.57 -20.10 -37.72
C LEU A 228 -1.07 -19.92 -37.98
N ASN A 229 -0.45 -18.95 -37.31
CA ASN A 229 0.98 -18.80 -37.32
C ASN A 229 1.61 -19.89 -36.44
N LEU A 230 2.38 -20.80 -37.03
CA LEU A 230 3.00 -21.90 -36.29
C LEU A 230 4.18 -21.45 -35.42
N GLU A 231 4.66 -20.22 -35.62
CA GLU A 231 5.72 -19.58 -34.83
C GLU A 231 5.15 -18.79 -33.64
N PHE A 232 3.82 -18.64 -33.57
CA PHE A 232 3.15 -18.00 -32.44
C PHE A 232 3.28 -18.84 -31.16
N ASN A 233 3.99 -18.29 -30.18
CA ASN A 233 4.21 -18.96 -28.90
C ASN A 233 3.97 -18.05 -27.68
N ALA A 234 3.48 -16.82 -27.87
CA ALA A 234 3.23 -15.85 -26.79
C ALA A 234 2.32 -16.36 -25.66
N ARG A 235 1.53 -17.42 -25.91
CA ARG A 235 0.69 -18.08 -24.90
C ARG A 235 1.46 -18.99 -23.95
N THR A 236 2.68 -19.37 -24.29
CA THR A 236 3.47 -20.37 -23.56
C THR A 236 4.92 -19.96 -23.35
N ALA A 237 5.41 -19.00 -24.14
CA ALA A 237 6.73 -18.41 -24.01
C ALA A 237 6.72 -17.24 -23.03
N ASP A 238 7.85 -17.08 -22.34
CA ASP A 238 8.22 -15.91 -21.53
C ASP A 238 7.13 -15.34 -20.64
N ASP A 239 6.68 -14.11 -20.85
CA ASP A 239 5.86 -13.42 -19.86
C ASP A 239 4.38 -13.86 -19.83
N ASN A 240 3.98 -14.78 -20.72
CA ASN A 240 2.61 -15.28 -20.91
C ASN A 240 1.59 -14.17 -21.19
N VAL A 241 2.03 -13.02 -21.69
CA VAL A 241 1.17 -11.90 -22.09
C VAL A 241 1.31 -11.74 -23.60
N MET A 242 0.24 -11.47 -24.35
CA MET A 242 0.36 -11.37 -25.82
C MET A 242 0.71 -9.98 -26.35
N ASP A 243 0.43 -8.93 -25.58
CA ASP A 243 0.51 -7.54 -26.04
C ASP A 243 1.73 -6.76 -25.52
N THR A 244 2.64 -7.43 -24.83
CA THR A 244 4.04 -7.03 -24.70
C THR A 244 4.79 -7.41 -25.99
N ALA A 245 5.93 -6.83 -26.32
CA ALA A 245 6.73 -7.27 -27.47
C ALA A 245 7.71 -8.38 -27.09
N ALA A 246 7.94 -9.31 -28.02
CA ALA A 246 8.96 -10.33 -27.87
C ALA A 246 10.37 -9.70 -27.86
N ASN A 247 11.21 -10.09 -26.91
CA ASN A 247 12.59 -9.60 -26.79
C ASN A 247 13.47 -10.58 -25.99
N THR A 248 14.78 -10.56 -26.25
CA THR A 248 15.76 -11.35 -25.49
C THR A 248 16.13 -10.65 -24.19
N THR A 249 16.50 -9.36 -24.27
CA THR A 249 16.83 -8.48 -23.13
C THR A 249 17.15 -7.07 -23.62
N PHE A 250 16.73 -6.04 -22.90
CA PHE A 250 17.21 -4.68 -23.16
C PHE A 250 18.54 -4.37 -22.46
N ARG A 251 18.84 -5.05 -21.35
CA ARG A 251 20.03 -4.79 -20.52
C ARG A 251 21.14 -5.79 -20.80
N TYR A 252 22.31 -5.25 -21.14
CA TYR A 252 23.55 -6.01 -21.26
C TYR A 252 24.52 -5.54 -20.18
N VAL A 253 25.48 -6.39 -19.83
CA VAL A 253 26.56 -6.04 -18.93
C VAL A 253 27.86 -6.03 -19.72
N ASP A 254 28.57 -4.91 -19.70
CA ASP A 254 29.86 -4.79 -20.37
C ASP A 254 30.98 -5.53 -19.60
N ALA A 255 32.18 -5.56 -20.19
CA ALA A 255 33.34 -6.23 -19.58
C ALA A 255 33.77 -5.63 -18.22
N ASN A 256 33.26 -4.46 -17.84
CA ASN A 256 33.54 -3.80 -16.56
C ASN A 256 32.43 -4.01 -15.53
N GLY A 257 31.40 -4.82 -15.85
CA GLY A 257 30.24 -5.01 -14.98
C GLY A 257 29.22 -3.88 -15.05
N GLN A 258 29.34 -2.95 -16.01
CA GLN A 258 28.41 -1.83 -16.15
C GLN A 258 27.23 -2.21 -17.03
N SER A 259 26.02 -1.85 -16.60
CA SER A 259 24.81 -1.97 -17.40
C SER A 259 24.89 -1.08 -18.65
N ILE A 260 24.62 -1.65 -19.82
CA ILE A 260 24.48 -0.95 -21.10
C ILE A 260 23.16 -1.35 -21.76
N TYR A 261 22.59 -0.46 -22.56
CA TYR A 261 21.32 -0.68 -23.25
C TYR A 261 21.49 -0.46 -24.77
N PRO A 262 21.97 -1.45 -25.54
CA PRO A 262 22.40 -1.26 -26.92
C PRO A 262 21.29 -0.78 -27.87
N TYR A 263 20.04 -1.10 -27.54
CA TYR A 263 18.88 -0.81 -28.37
C TYR A 263 18.06 0.40 -27.89
N ILE A 264 18.51 1.07 -26.83
CA ILE A 264 17.79 2.18 -26.19
C ILE A 264 18.68 3.42 -26.20
N ASP A 265 18.11 4.56 -26.60
CA ASP A 265 18.82 5.84 -26.55
C ASP A 265 18.79 6.49 -25.15
N GLU A 266 19.53 7.57 -24.99
CA GLU A 266 19.59 8.35 -23.74
C GLU A 266 18.25 8.94 -23.28
N ASN A 267 17.22 8.93 -24.14
CA ASN A 267 15.87 9.40 -23.85
C ASN A 267 14.89 8.25 -23.58
N CYS A 268 15.41 7.04 -23.33
CA CYS A 268 14.61 5.84 -23.10
C CYS A 268 13.71 5.45 -24.26
N LYS A 269 14.21 5.65 -25.50
CA LYS A 269 13.51 5.24 -26.72
C LYS A 269 14.21 4.10 -27.42
N TYR A 270 13.42 3.16 -27.93
CA TYR A 270 13.92 2.10 -28.80
C TYR A 270 14.52 2.68 -30.08
N ILE A 271 15.73 2.26 -30.44
CA ILE A 271 16.48 2.75 -31.60
C ILE A 271 16.07 1.93 -32.84
N PRO A 272 15.30 2.49 -33.79
CA PRO A 272 14.69 1.68 -34.86
C PRO A 272 15.69 1.05 -35.84
N ASN A 273 16.92 1.57 -35.90
CA ASN A 273 17.97 1.10 -36.80
C ASN A 273 18.85 0.01 -36.17
N LEU A 274 18.70 -0.27 -34.87
CA LEU A 274 19.38 -1.34 -34.16
C LEU A 274 18.34 -2.40 -33.83
N ILE A 275 18.17 -3.34 -34.76
CA ILE A 275 17.16 -4.38 -34.62
C ILE A 275 17.73 -5.48 -33.73
N GLU A 276 17.11 -5.68 -32.57
CA GLU A 276 17.33 -6.85 -31.73
C GLU A 276 16.95 -8.12 -32.50
N LYS A 277 17.72 -9.18 -32.31
CA LYS A 277 17.52 -10.45 -33.02
C LYS A 277 17.54 -11.61 -32.06
N ASP A 278 16.75 -12.63 -32.37
CA ASP A 278 16.69 -13.88 -31.63
C ASP A 278 17.96 -14.75 -31.84
N GLU A 279 17.99 -15.92 -31.22
CA GLU A 279 19.11 -16.86 -31.26
C GLU A 279 19.39 -17.45 -32.65
N ILE A 280 18.46 -17.35 -33.59
CA ILE A 280 18.63 -17.75 -35.00
C ILE A 280 18.87 -16.56 -35.93
N ASN A 281 19.15 -15.37 -35.36
CA ASN A 281 19.45 -14.12 -36.07
C ASN A 281 18.25 -13.60 -36.89
N HIS A 282 17.03 -13.95 -36.48
CA HIS A 282 15.78 -13.36 -36.94
C HIS A 282 15.49 -12.07 -36.16
N PRO A 283 15.14 -10.96 -36.82
CA PRO A 283 14.78 -9.72 -36.13
C PRO A 283 13.50 -9.83 -35.32
N TYR A 284 13.54 -9.45 -34.04
CA TYR A 284 12.30 -9.23 -33.29
C TYR A 284 11.48 -8.14 -33.98
N THR A 285 10.19 -8.42 -34.15
CA THR A 285 9.24 -7.47 -34.74
C THR A 285 8.41 -6.83 -33.64
N HIS A 286 7.90 -5.62 -33.90
CA HIS A 286 6.94 -4.93 -33.02
C HIS A 286 7.43 -4.40 -31.66
N ILE A 287 8.74 -4.39 -31.36
CA ILE A 287 9.24 -3.65 -30.19
C ILE A 287 8.96 -2.16 -30.34
N THR A 288 8.32 -1.57 -29.34
CA THR A 288 7.96 -0.15 -29.28
C THR A 288 8.57 0.54 -28.08
N ASN A 289 8.37 1.86 -27.99
CA ASN A 289 8.72 2.62 -26.79
C ASN A 289 7.96 2.17 -25.55
N LEU A 290 6.75 1.61 -25.69
CA LEU A 290 5.95 1.15 -24.56
C LEU A 290 6.59 -0.07 -23.88
N ASP A 291 7.25 -0.92 -24.64
CA ASP A 291 7.97 -2.09 -24.14
C ASP A 291 9.22 -1.69 -23.34
N VAL A 292 9.94 -0.66 -23.80
CA VAL A 292 11.11 -0.11 -23.11
C VAL A 292 10.75 0.48 -21.75
N ILE A 293 9.60 1.18 -21.66
CA ILE A 293 9.19 1.85 -20.42
C ILE A 293 8.28 0.98 -19.53
N ASN A 294 7.99 -0.26 -19.96
CA ASN A 294 7.13 -1.20 -19.27
C ASN A 294 7.68 -1.49 -17.88
N THR A 295 6.82 -1.42 -16.87
CA THR A 295 7.21 -1.63 -15.47
C THR A 295 7.89 -2.99 -15.28
N MET A 296 7.51 -4.02 -16.04
CA MET A 296 8.09 -5.37 -15.95
C MET A 296 9.29 -5.61 -16.90
N GLY A 297 9.75 -4.58 -17.61
CA GLY A 297 10.95 -4.65 -18.43
C GLY A 297 12.23 -4.70 -17.61
N ASP A 298 13.36 -4.85 -18.30
CA ASP A 298 14.71 -4.81 -17.73
C ASP A 298 15.54 -3.60 -18.16
N ALA A 299 14.93 -2.68 -18.88
CA ALA A 299 15.43 -1.33 -19.09
C ALA A 299 15.32 -0.52 -17.78
N TYR A 300 16.00 -0.96 -16.72
CA TYR A 300 15.79 -0.51 -15.33
C TYR A 300 15.87 1.01 -15.14
N GLU A 301 16.70 1.69 -15.91
CA GLU A 301 16.84 3.16 -15.87
C GLU A 301 15.69 3.91 -16.57
N CYS A 302 14.95 3.19 -17.41
CA CYS A 302 13.86 3.70 -18.25
C CYS A 302 12.47 3.27 -17.78
N LEU A 303 12.40 2.44 -16.73
CA LEU A 303 11.12 1.97 -16.19
C LEU A 303 10.25 3.14 -15.81
N THR A 304 9.02 3.11 -16.29
CA THR A 304 7.97 4.03 -15.88
C THR A 304 6.80 3.25 -15.29
N ASN A 305 5.77 3.99 -14.89
CA ASN A 305 4.51 3.45 -14.45
C ASN A 305 3.64 3.10 -15.68
N TYR A 306 4.03 2.08 -16.45
CA TYR A 306 3.27 1.56 -17.60
C TYR A 306 3.14 0.03 -17.55
N LEU A 307 1.92 -0.46 -17.74
CA LEU A 307 1.60 -1.87 -17.95
C LEU A 307 0.71 -2.00 -19.19
N SER A 308 0.89 -3.09 -19.94
CA SER A 308 0.03 -3.41 -21.08
C SER A 308 -1.37 -3.84 -20.61
N PRO A 309 -2.42 -3.69 -21.44
CA PRO A 309 -3.74 -4.24 -21.15
C PRO A 309 -3.72 -5.73 -20.76
N GLY A 310 -2.95 -6.57 -21.46
CA GLY A 310 -2.82 -8.00 -21.18
C GLY A 310 -2.19 -8.27 -19.81
N GLN A 311 -1.16 -7.50 -19.42
CA GLN A 311 -0.61 -7.54 -18.07
C GLN A 311 -1.69 -7.21 -17.03
N VAL A 312 -2.51 -6.18 -17.27
CA VAL A 312 -3.57 -5.79 -16.33
C VAL A 312 -4.63 -6.88 -16.15
N TYR A 313 -5.12 -7.50 -17.23
CA TYR A 313 -6.06 -8.60 -17.13
C TYR A 313 -5.48 -9.79 -16.38
N ARG A 314 -4.24 -10.15 -16.71
CA ARG A 314 -3.50 -11.21 -16.01
C ARG A 314 -3.42 -10.97 -14.52
N MET A 315 -3.04 -9.76 -14.10
CA MET A 315 -2.95 -9.43 -12.67
C MET A 315 -4.29 -9.62 -11.97
N ARG A 316 -5.38 -9.14 -12.57
CA ARG A 316 -6.72 -9.23 -11.99
C ARG A 316 -7.20 -10.67 -11.89
N ASP A 317 -6.97 -11.48 -12.93
CA ASP A 317 -7.23 -12.92 -12.92
C ASP A 317 -6.50 -13.61 -11.76
N LYS A 318 -5.18 -13.43 -11.66
CA LYS A 318 -4.38 -14.09 -10.62
C LYS A 318 -4.74 -13.63 -9.22
N ILE A 319 -5.04 -12.35 -9.03
CA ILE A 319 -5.52 -11.83 -7.73
C ILE A 319 -6.78 -12.57 -7.28
N GLN A 320 -7.75 -12.78 -8.17
CA GLN A 320 -9.04 -13.36 -7.82
C GLN A 320 -8.98 -14.89 -7.70
N ASN A 321 -8.18 -15.55 -8.53
CA ASN A 321 -8.25 -17.00 -8.74
C ASN A 321 -7.10 -17.76 -8.08
N ALA A 322 -6.00 -17.10 -7.69
CA ALA A 322 -4.87 -17.78 -7.03
C ALA A 322 -4.94 -17.64 -5.50
N PRO A 323 -5.01 -18.76 -4.73
CA PRO A 323 -5.15 -18.73 -3.27
C PRO A 323 -4.17 -17.83 -2.50
N PRO A 324 -2.87 -17.74 -2.85
CA PRO A 324 -1.96 -16.83 -2.16
C PRO A 324 -2.40 -15.36 -2.22
N LEU A 325 -3.07 -14.96 -3.31
CA LEU A 325 -3.48 -13.58 -3.55
C LEU A 325 -4.94 -13.34 -3.18
N SER A 326 -5.84 -14.26 -3.51
CA SER A 326 -7.26 -14.11 -3.21
C SER A 326 -7.53 -14.07 -1.70
N ASN A 327 -6.70 -14.74 -0.90
CA ASN A 327 -6.73 -14.63 0.55
C ASN A 327 -6.36 -13.22 1.07
N THR A 328 -5.65 -12.41 0.28
CA THR A 328 -5.24 -11.04 0.65
C THR A 328 -6.30 -9.99 0.31
N LEU A 329 -7.37 -10.39 -0.40
CA LEU A 329 -8.46 -9.50 -0.76
C LEU A 329 -9.24 -9.06 0.48
N THR A 330 -9.67 -7.81 0.45
CA THR A 330 -10.57 -7.20 1.43
C THR A 330 -11.61 -6.34 0.71
N GLU A 331 -12.61 -5.88 1.45
CA GLU A 331 -13.67 -5.04 0.90
C GLU A 331 -13.22 -3.60 0.66
N VAL A 332 -13.86 -2.93 -0.30
CA VAL A 332 -13.71 -1.49 -0.57
C VAL A 332 -13.94 -0.65 0.69
N ALA A 333 -14.87 -1.08 1.55
CA ALA A 333 -15.14 -0.46 2.84
C ALA A 333 -13.88 -0.21 3.68
N SER A 334 -12.87 -1.09 3.60
CA SER A 334 -11.61 -0.96 4.35
C SER A 334 -10.80 0.28 3.97
N LEU A 335 -10.91 0.78 2.73
CA LEU A 335 -10.23 2.01 2.28
C LEU A 335 -10.81 3.27 2.95
N TYR A 336 -12.01 3.15 3.54
CA TYR A 336 -12.71 4.20 4.27
C TYR A 336 -12.53 4.08 5.80
N GLU A 337 -11.59 3.25 6.24
CA GLU A 337 -11.21 3.12 7.64
C GLU A 337 -9.86 3.79 7.88
N PRO A 338 -9.71 4.54 8.98
CA PRO A 338 -8.40 5.08 9.34
C PRO A 338 -7.42 3.92 9.61
N TYR A 339 -6.16 4.10 9.25
CA TYR A 339 -5.11 3.13 9.60
C TYR A 339 -4.61 3.32 11.04
N LYS A 340 -4.88 4.50 11.63
CA LYS A 340 -4.40 4.90 12.96
C LYS A 340 -5.30 5.96 13.56
N GLY A 341 -5.34 6.03 14.89
CA GLY A 341 -6.13 7.00 15.64
C GLY A 341 -7.60 6.62 15.77
N SER A 342 -8.38 7.50 16.37
CA SER A 342 -9.79 7.22 16.71
C SER A 342 -10.66 8.47 16.60
N TYR A 343 -11.95 8.26 16.32
CA TYR A 343 -12.94 9.32 16.34
C TYR A 343 -13.20 9.80 17.79
N PRO A 344 -13.14 11.12 18.05
CA PRO A 344 -13.60 11.68 19.32
C PRO A 344 -15.05 11.31 19.61
N LEU A 345 -15.34 10.95 20.86
CA LEU A 345 -16.71 10.65 21.29
C LEU A 345 -17.57 11.93 21.40
N TYR A 346 -16.97 13.10 21.59
CA TYR A 346 -17.66 14.37 21.78
C TYR A 346 -16.76 15.56 21.41
N TYR A 347 -17.34 16.75 21.24
CA TYR A 347 -16.62 18.00 20.98
C TYR A 347 -17.01 19.13 21.96
N PRO A 348 -16.03 19.93 22.45
CA PRO A 348 -14.59 19.75 22.28
C PRO A 348 -14.08 18.53 23.05
N HIS A 349 -13.15 17.77 22.48
CA HIS A 349 -12.53 16.63 23.18
C HIS A 349 -11.25 17.04 23.92
N PRO A 350 -10.76 16.22 24.88
CA PRO A 350 -9.47 16.44 25.53
C PRO A 350 -8.32 16.54 24.51
N GLN A 351 -7.30 17.33 24.85
CA GLN A 351 -6.07 17.50 24.07
C GLN A 351 -4.87 16.93 24.85
N PRO A 352 -3.90 16.27 24.17
CA PRO A 352 -3.88 15.97 22.74
C PRO A 352 -4.79 14.78 22.38
N TRP A 353 -5.35 14.80 21.16
CA TRP A 353 -6.10 13.67 20.61
C TRP A 353 -5.44 13.15 19.34
N VAL A 354 -5.39 11.83 19.19
CA VAL A 354 -4.89 11.18 17.98
C VAL A 354 -6.05 11.00 17.01
N TYR A 355 -6.21 11.97 16.11
CA TYR A 355 -7.25 11.96 15.08
C TYR A 355 -7.17 10.72 14.17
N PRO A 356 -8.31 10.30 13.58
CA PRO A 356 -8.33 9.18 12.65
C PRO A 356 -7.58 9.56 11.37
N LEU A 357 -6.43 8.94 11.15
CA LEU A 357 -5.55 9.16 10.00
C LEU A 357 -5.87 8.15 8.89
N PHE A 358 -6.01 8.66 7.68
CA PHE A 358 -6.27 7.90 6.46
C PHE A 358 -4.99 7.76 5.66
N GLN A 359 -4.87 6.63 4.96
CA GLN A 359 -3.67 6.34 4.19
C GLN A 359 -3.55 7.29 2.98
N PRO A 360 -2.33 7.62 2.54
CA PRO A 360 -2.12 8.40 1.32
C PRO A 360 -2.36 7.56 0.04
N GLY A 361 -2.26 8.20 -1.12
CA GLY A 361 -2.40 7.55 -2.44
C GLY A 361 -3.76 7.71 -3.11
N PHE A 362 -4.65 8.51 -2.52
CA PHE A 362 -6.00 8.76 -3.01
C PHE A 362 -6.31 10.25 -3.04
N ASN A 363 -7.12 10.65 -4.02
CA ASN A 363 -7.77 11.94 -3.97
C ASN A 363 -8.99 11.84 -3.07
N TYR A 364 -8.87 12.37 -1.84
CA TYR A 364 -9.99 12.45 -0.91
C TYR A 364 -10.75 13.75 -1.08
N ARG A 365 -12.08 13.64 -1.02
CA ARG A 365 -12.99 14.77 -0.86
C ARG A 365 -13.90 14.51 0.32
N PHE A 366 -13.76 15.32 1.36
CA PHE A 366 -14.63 15.31 2.54
C PHE A 366 -15.74 16.32 2.30
N VAL A 367 -16.94 15.82 2.03
CA VAL A 367 -18.11 16.66 1.73
C VAL A 367 -18.98 16.82 2.96
N GLU A 368 -19.62 17.96 3.10
CA GLU A 368 -20.58 18.19 4.18
C GLU A 368 -21.66 17.10 4.17
N CYS A 369 -21.94 16.56 5.35
CA CYS A 369 -23.02 15.61 5.55
C CYS A 369 -23.83 15.95 6.81
N GLN A 370 -25.08 15.51 6.81
CA GLN A 370 -25.96 15.55 7.96
C GLN A 370 -26.63 14.19 8.07
N CYS A 371 -26.62 13.62 9.28
CA CYS A 371 -27.33 12.40 9.57
C CYS A 371 -28.28 12.55 10.75
N ASP A 372 -29.57 12.43 10.47
CA ASP A 372 -30.60 12.17 11.49
C ASP A 372 -30.63 10.66 11.78
N CYS A 373 -29.48 10.13 12.20
CA CYS A 373 -29.15 8.70 12.40
C CYS A 373 -29.84 8.07 13.62
N ASP A 374 -31.12 8.38 13.88
CA ASP A 374 -31.85 7.88 15.05
C ASP A 374 -32.02 6.34 15.05
N ASP A 375 -31.87 5.72 13.89
CA ASP A 375 -31.95 4.28 13.67
C ASP A 375 -30.59 3.55 13.83
N ILE A 376 -29.50 4.29 14.05
CA ILE A 376 -28.17 3.72 14.24
C ILE A 376 -27.33 4.43 15.31
N ASP A 377 -26.91 3.67 16.32
CA ASP A 377 -25.97 4.16 17.31
C ASP A 377 -24.54 4.13 16.73
N THR A 378 -24.00 5.32 16.43
CA THR A 378 -22.63 5.47 15.96
C THR A 378 -21.61 5.60 17.09
N GLY A 379 -22.06 5.75 18.34
CA GLY A 379 -21.19 6.01 19.49
C GLY A 379 -20.31 7.24 19.32
N GLY A 380 -20.73 8.23 18.52
CA GLY A 380 -19.94 9.42 18.20
C GLY A 380 -18.89 9.20 17.11
N GLY A 381 -18.93 8.08 16.39
CA GLY A 381 -18.12 7.82 15.18
C GLY A 381 -18.90 8.01 13.87
N PRO A 382 -18.30 7.70 12.72
CA PRO A 382 -18.99 7.67 11.44
C PRO A 382 -19.97 6.50 11.34
N VAL A 383 -21.05 6.69 10.58
CA VAL A 383 -21.95 5.59 10.19
C VAL A 383 -21.17 4.45 9.51
N PRO A 384 -21.62 3.18 9.59
CA PRO A 384 -21.03 2.08 8.83
C PRO A 384 -20.98 2.37 7.33
N TYR A 385 -20.05 1.73 6.62
CA TYR A 385 -19.87 1.93 5.18
C TYR A 385 -21.16 1.65 4.37
N GLU A 386 -21.87 0.58 4.73
CA GLU A 386 -23.11 0.17 4.06
C GLU A 386 -24.29 1.11 4.31
N TYR A 387 -24.20 1.97 5.34
CA TYR A 387 -25.27 2.90 5.66
C TYR A 387 -25.18 4.14 4.76
N THR A 388 -26.11 4.24 3.81
CA THR A 388 -26.19 5.37 2.84
C THR A 388 -27.37 6.30 3.09
N ASN A 389 -28.17 6.05 4.13
CA ASN A 389 -29.35 6.86 4.45
C ASN A 389 -28.98 8.12 5.25
N PHE A 390 -28.13 8.97 4.66
CA PHE A 390 -27.74 10.27 5.19
C PHE A 390 -27.76 11.31 4.07
N ASN A 391 -27.90 12.59 4.44
CA ASN A 391 -27.83 13.67 3.48
C ASN A 391 -26.38 14.11 3.29
N SER A 392 -25.96 14.33 2.05
CA SER A 392 -24.65 14.91 1.73
C SER A 392 -24.79 15.96 0.65
N THR A 393 -24.01 17.03 0.76
CA THR A 393 -23.94 18.07 -0.27
C THR A 393 -22.75 17.84 -1.20
N ASN A 394 -22.65 18.62 -2.27
CA ASN A 394 -21.43 18.68 -3.08
C ASN A 394 -20.39 19.66 -2.51
N THR A 395 -20.65 20.30 -1.36
CA THR A 395 -19.71 21.25 -0.75
C THR A 395 -18.54 20.49 -0.15
N SER A 396 -17.32 20.74 -0.64
CA SER A 396 -16.11 20.16 -0.06
C SER A 396 -15.65 20.99 1.13
N ILE A 397 -15.47 20.36 2.28
CA ILE A 397 -14.89 20.98 3.48
C ILE A 397 -13.38 20.78 3.50
N LEU A 398 -12.90 19.61 3.07
CA LEU A 398 -11.48 19.29 2.92
C LEU A 398 -11.28 18.47 1.66
N THR A 399 -10.23 18.80 0.90
CA THR A 399 -9.78 18.02 -0.25
C THR A 399 -8.30 17.71 -0.05
N ILE A 400 -7.92 16.45 -0.26
CA ILE A 400 -6.54 15.98 -0.18
C ILE A 400 -6.16 15.40 -1.54
N ASP A 401 -5.02 15.82 -2.08
CA ASP A 401 -4.47 15.26 -3.32
C ASP A 401 -3.79 13.92 -3.03
N LYS A 402 -3.85 12.99 -3.99
CA LYS A 402 -3.19 11.68 -3.87
C LYS A 402 -1.69 11.75 -3.58
N ASN A 403 -1.03 12.86 -3.91
CA ASN A 403 0.38 13.12 -3.67
C ASN A 403 0.68 13.93 -2.39
N GLU A 404 -0.29 14.11 -1.48
CA GLU A 404 -0.09 14.86 -0.23
C GLU A 404 1.07 14.26 0.59
N PRO A 405 2.18 15.00 0.81
CA PRO A 405 3.33 14.50 1.55
C PRO A 405 3.15 14.54 3.07
N ASN A 406 2.22 15.33 3.59
CA ASN A 406 1.95 15.45 5.02
C ASN A 406 0.76 14.59 5.44
N TYR A 407 1.04 13.34 5.80
CA TYR A 407 0.02 12.35 6.15
C TYR A 407 -0.79 12.69 7.40
N SER A 408 -0.31 13.60 8.26
CA SER A 408 -1.09 14.03 9.44
C SER A 408 -2.31 14.88 9.08
N LEU A 409 -2.38 15.41 7.86
CA LEU A 409 -3.50 16.21 7.37
C LEU A 409 -4.66 15.37 6.84
N ILE A 410 -4.39 14.10 6.50
CA ILE A 410 -5.37 13.18 5.92
C ILE A 410 -6.25 12.62 7.03
N THR A 411 -7.13 13.47 7.55
CA THR A 411 -8.06 13.17 8.64
C THR A 411 -9.49 13.28 8.15
N HIS A 412 -10.43 12.68 8.88
CA HIS A 412 -11.86 12.81 8.62
C HIS A 412 -12.47 13.91 9.49
N PRO A 413 -12.77 15.10 8.94
CA PRO A 413 -13.38 16.19 9.70
C PRO A 413 -14.79 15.83 10.19
N ASN A 414 -15.19 16.38 11.33
CA ASN A 414 -16.57 16.25 11.80
C ASN A 414 -17.55 16.96 10.85
N HIS A 415 -18.79 16.49 10.81
CA HIS A 415 -19.86 16.90 9.88
C HIS A 415 -19.53 16.67 8.40
N THR A 416 -18.73 15.64 8.10
CA THR A 416 -18.37 15.30 6.71
C THR A 416 -18.50 13.82 6.40
N ALA A 417 -18.67 13.51 5.12
CA ALA A 417 -18.62 12.17 4.55
C ALA A 417 -17.45 12.08 3.56
N ILE A 418 -16.92 10.88 3.37
CA ILE A 418 -15.72 10.65 2.57
C ILE A 418 -16.13 10.28 1.15
N ARG A 419 -15.42 10.85 0.17
CA ARG A 419 -15.41 10.37 -1.22
C ARG A 419 -13.97 10.16 -1.66
N ILE A 420 -13.69 8.97 -2.20
CA ILE A 420 -12.44 8.64 -2.90
C ILE A 420 -12.72 8.81 -4.39
N LEU A 421 -11.93 9.63 -5.09
CA LEU A 421 -12.23 10.02 -6.47
C LEU A 421 -11.72 9.02 -7.52
N GLU A 422 -10.95 8.02 -7.10
CA GLU A 422 -10.40 6.97 -7.98
C GLU A 422 -11.43 5.91 -8.41
N PHE A 423 -12.61 5.88 -7.79
CA PHE A 423 -13.68 4.95 -8.18
C PHE A 423 -14.48 5.50 -9.35
N ASN A 424 -14.48 4.76 -10.46
CA ASN A 424 -15.22 5.11 -11.68
C ASN A 424 -16.62 4.46 -11.75
N ILE A 425 -16.88 3.46 -10.90
CA ILE A 425 -18.18 2.78 -10.79
C ILE A 425 -19.09 3.60 -9.86
N SER A 426 -20.33 3.84 -10.31
CA SER A 426 -21.30 4.70 -9.62
C SER A 426 -21.50 4.33 -8.15
N ASP A 427 -21.52 3.04 -7.84
CA ASP A 427 -21.87 2.51 -6.51
C ASP A 427 -20.79 2.81 -5.46
N TYR A 428 -19.55 2.98 -5.91
CA TYR A 428 -18.40 3.35 -5.08
C TYR A 428 -18.07 4.84 -5.15
N ALA A 429 -18.53 5.55 -6.18
CA ALA A 429 -18.25 6.97 -6.39
C ALA A 429 -19.09 7.92 -5.51
N VAL A 430 -19.96 7.40 -4.64
CA VAL A 430 -20.82 8.16 -3.73
C VAL A 430 -20.13 8.46 -2.39
N PRO A 431 -20.53 9.53 -1.68
CA PRO A 431 -20.09 9.77 -0.30
C PRO A 431 -20.45 8.60 0.62
N ARG A 432 -19.55 8.24 1.53
CA ARG A 432 -19.71 7.16 2.52
C ARG A 432 -19.23 7.61 3.89
N ARG A 433 -19.62 6.85 4.93
CA ARG A 433 -19.13 7.03 6.31
C ARG A 433 -19.40 8.43 6.89
N CYS A 434 -20.56 9.04 6.65
CA CYS A 434 -20.88 10.34 7.28
C CYS A 434 -20.54 10.35 8.78
N TYR A 435 -19.63 11.25 9.15
CA TYR A 435 -19.18 11.50 10.51
C TYR A 435 -19.84 12.79 10.99
N ASP A 436 -20.97 12.65 11.68
CA ASP A 436 -21.81 13.77 12.12
C ASP A 436 -22.00 13.75 13.65
N ASN A 437 -20.94 14.06 14.38
CA ASN A 437 -20.92 13.99 15.84
C ASN A 437 -21.34 15.32 16.48
N TRP A 438 -22.51 15.34 17.11
CA TRP A 438 -23.05 16.48 17.87
C TRP A 438 -22.89 16.35 19.38
N TYR A 439 -22.26 15.29 19.88
CA TYR A 439 -22.14 15.06 21.31
C TYR A 439 -21.25 16.09 21.97
N SER A 440 -21.74 16.62 23.10
CA SER A 440 -21.00 17.50 23.99
C SER A 440 -20.29 16.69 25.07
N PRO A 441 -19.25 17.25 25.73
CA PRO A 441 -18.53 16.54 26.78
C PRO A 441 -19.48 16.16 27.91
N PRO A 442 -19.39 14.92 28.45
CA PRO A 442 -20.29 14.48 29.50
C PRO A 442 -20.09 15.33 30.77
N ILE A 443 -21.20 15.66 31.43
CA ILE A 443 -21.21 16.38 32.70
C ILE A 443 -20.90 15.40 33.84
N ILE A 444 -19.78 15.61 34.54
CA ILE A 444 -19.27 14.71 35.58
C ILE A 444 -19.62 15.16 37.01
N GLY A 445 -20.13 16.38 37.16
CA GLY A 445 -20.53 16.92 38.45
C GLY A 445 -20.89 18.39 38.35
N GLY A 446 -20.92 19.07 39.50
CA GLY A 446 -21.21 20.49 39.53
C GLY A 446 -21.51 21.01 40.91
N SER A 447 -22.11 22.20 40.97
CA SER A 447 -22.63 22.75 42.22
C SER A 447 -23.86 23.60 41.99
N ILE A 448 -24.74 23.65 43.00
CA ILE A 448 -25.92 24.50 43.04
C ILE A 448 -25.67 25.58 44.06
N ILE A 449 -25.65 26.83 43.61
CA ILE A 449 -25.47 28.00 44.45
C ILE A 449 -26.84 28.63 44.66
N LYS A 450 -27.37 28.56 45.88
CA LYS A 450 -28.60 29.27 46.28
C LYS A 450 -28.24 30.64 46.85
N PHE A 451 -28.85 31.70 46.35
CA PHE A 451 -28.73 33.04 46.92
C PHE A 451 -29.77 33.20 48.03
N ASN A 452 -29.32 33.27 49.28
CA ASN A 452 -30.19 33.12 50.45
C ASN A 452 -31.21 34.25 50.61
N ASP A 453 -30.94 35.41 50.01
CA ASP A 453 -31.79 36.60 49.98
C ASP A 453 -32.35 36.91 48.57
N ASN A 454 -32.21 35.98 47.63
CA ASN A 454 -32.61 36.13 46.23
C ASN A 454 -31.96 37.30 45.49
N VAL A 455 -30.77 37.75 45.93
CA VAL A 455 -29.97 38.78 45.28
C VAL A 455 -28.60 38.22 44.92
N PHE A 456 -28.07 38.61 43.76
CA PHE A 456 -26.69 38.26 43.38
C PHE A 456 -25.67 38.91 44.32
N ASN A 457 -25.21 38.17 45.31
CA ASN A 457 -24.21 38.60 46.28
C ASN A 457 -23.45 37.40 46.86
N ALA A 458 -22.66 37.64 47.92
CA ALA A 458 -21.87 36.60 48.58
C ALA A 458 -22.65 35.78 49.64
N ASN A 459 -23.91 36.11 49.93
CA ASN A 459 -24.75 35.41 50.89
C ASN A 459 -25.39 34.18 50.23
N VAL A 460 -24.57 33.16 50.01
CA VAL A 460 -24.93 31.96 49.26
C VAL A 460 -24.77 30.67 50.06
N THR A 461 -25.55 29.67 49.68
CA THR A 461 -25.34 28.27 50.08
C THR A 461 -24.91 27.48 48.84
N ILE A 462 -23.71 26.88 48.88
CA ILE A 462 -23.17 26.07 47.77
C ILE A 462 -23.34 24.60 48.11
N THR A 463 -24.02 23.87 47.22
CA THR A 463 -24.23 22.42 47.35
C THR A 463 -23.54 21.70 46.20
N PRO A 464 -22.43 20.98 46.44
CA PRO A 464 -21.80 20.14 45.43
C PRO A 464 -22.75 19.03 44.98
N GLN A 465 -22.67 18.67 43.69
CA GLN A 465 -23.49 17.62 43.08
C GLN A 465 -22.60 16.65 42.31
N ASP A 466 -22.94 15.37 42.35
CA ASP A 466 -22.35 14.37 41.46
C ASP A 466 -23.02 14.38 40.07
N ALA A 467 -22.48 13.59 39.14
CA ALA A 467 -22.97 13.49 37.77
C ALA A 467 -24.46 13.10 37.68
N ASN A 468 -24.93 12.20 38.54
CA ASN A 468 -26.33 11.75 38.51
C ASN A 468 -27.27 12.86 39.00
N SER A 469 -26.90 13.53 40.09
CA SER A 469 -27.75 14.52 40.74
C SER A 469 -27.83 15.81 39.93
N ILE A 470 -26.71 16.28 39.35
CA ILE A 470 -26.68 17.50 38.54
C ILE A 470 -27.35 17.35 37.17
N ASN A 471 -27.43 16.12 36.65
CA ASN A 471 -28.08 15.81 35.37
C ASN A 471 -29.51 15.27 35.52
N ASN A 472 -30.03 15.18 36.75
CA ASN A 472 -31.43 14.80 36.98
C ASN A 472 -32.37 15.76 36.23
N SER A 473 -33.24 15.22 35.36
CA SER A 473 -34.22 16.00 34.61
C SER A 473 -35.22 16.74 35.51
N ASN A 474 -35.43 16.26 36.73
CA ASN A 474 -36.28 16.88 37.74
C ASN A 474 -35.53 17.83 38.69
N LEU A 475 -34.23 18.06 38.50
CA LEU A 475 -33.42 18.86 39.42
C LEU A 475 -34.07 20.21 39.75
N ILE A 476 -34.43 20.97 38.70
CA ILE A 476 -35.06 22.29 38.85
C ILE A 476 -36.42 22.19 39.56
N ASN A 477 -37.18 21.14 39.29
CA ASN A 477 -38.50 20.89 39.89
C ASN A 477 -38.39 20.55 41.39
N GLU A 478 -37.30 19.91 41.81
CA GLU A 478 -37.04 19.54 43.20
C GLU A 478 -36.48 20.70 44.05
N LEU A 479 -35.93 21.75 43.41
CA LEU A 479 -35.44 22.94 44.13
C LEU A 479 -36.59 23.69 44.83
N GLN A 480 -36.32 24.25 46.00
CA GLN A 480 -37.26 25.17 46.64
C GLN A 480 -37.33 26.50 45.87
N PRO A 481 -38.41 27.28 46.00
CA PRO A 481 -38.49 28.63 45.43
C PRO A 481 -37.28 29.50 45.85
N GLY A 482 -36.76 30.29 44.91
CA GLY A 482 -35.61 31.18 45.10
C GLY A 482 -34.71 31.36 43.88
N LEU A 483 -33.66 32.17 44.03
CA LEU A 483 -32.63 32.42 43.02
C LEU A 483 -31.48 31.41 43.14
N TYR A 484 -31.12 30.76 42.04
CA TYR A 484 -30.02 29.79 41.96
C TYR A 484 -29.08 30.07 40.79
N ASN A 485 -27.80 29.74 40.97
CA ASN A 485 -26.86 29.49 39.87
C ASN A 485 -26.49 28.01 39.88
N ILE A 486 -26.82 27.29 38.82
CA ILE A 486 -26.51 25.89 38.63
C ILE A 486 -25.26 25.82 37.76
N ILE A 487 -24.17 25.32 38.34
CA ILE A 487 -22.89 25.14 37.66
C ILE A 487 -22.73 23.66 37.36
N LYS A 488 -22.63 23.32 36.08
CA LYS A 488 -22.31 21.97 35.60
C LYS A 488 -20.85 21.93 35.18
N THR A 489 -20.09 20.97 35.67
CA THR A 489 -18.70 20.75 35.29
C THR A 489 -18.62 19.56 34.34
N ASP A 490 -18.10 19.81 33.15
CA ASP A 490 -17.89 18.77 32.13
C ASP A 490 -16.61 17.95 32.41
N SER A 491 -16.48 16.83 31.71
CA SER A 491 -15.31 15.95 31.81
C SER A 491 -13.99 16.58 31.38
N ASN A 492 -14.02 17.73 30.70
CA ASN A 492 -12.84 18.51 30.33
C ASN A 492 -12.50 19.58 31.38
N GLY A 493 -13.30 19.72 32.44
CA GLY A 493 -13.14 20.72 33.49
C GLY A 493 -13.73 22.10 33.17
N ASN A 494 -14.53 22.23 32.10
CA ASN A 494 -15.25 23.47 31.81
C ASN A 494 -16.54 23.54 32.63
N ASN A 495 -16.93 24.77 32.96
CA ASN A 495 -18.17 25.04 33.69
C ASN A 495 -19.22 25.65 32.77
N GLN A 496 -20.41 25.04 32.75
CA GLN A 496 -21.63 25.62 32.19
C GLN A 496 -22.47 26.17 33.36
N GLU A 497 -22.76 27.47 33.33
CA GLU A 497 -23.56 28.13 34.37
C GLU A 497 -24.96 28.44 33.85
N THR A 498 -25.98 28.15 34.65
CA THR A 498 -27.38 28.47 34.37
C THR A 498 -27.98 29.13 35.59
N VAL A 499 -28.34 30.40 35.44
CA VAL A 499 -29.08 31.13 36.48
C VAL A 499 -30.58 30.89 36.29
N ILE A 500 -31.25 30.51 37.37
CA ILE A 500 -32.70 30.39 37.40
C ILE A 500 -33.28 31.15 38.60
N PHE A 501 -34.45 31.74 38.41
CA PHE A 501 -35.29 32.23 39.49
C PHE A 501 -36.56 31.38 39.52
N LYS A 502 -36.75 30.58 40.58
CA LYS A 502 -37.89 29.69 40.73
C LYS A 502 -38.95 30.34 41.60
N GLU A 503 -40.11 30.60 41.02
CA GLU A 503 -41.29 31.12 41.72
C GLU A 503 -42.11 29.98 42.33
N ASN A 504 -43.02 30.31 43.26
CA ASN A 504 -43.96 29.32 43.80
C ASN A 504 -44.96 28.94 42.69
N GLU A 505 -45.04 27.65 42.33
CA GLU A 505 -46.21 27.10 41.63
C GLU A 505 -47.36 26.83 42.60
#